data_AF-A0A6P1CQB2-F1
#
_entry.id   AF-A0A6P1CQB2-F1
#
_cell.length_a   1.000
_cell.length_b   1.000
_cell.length_c   1.000
_cell.angle_alpha   90.00
_cell.angle_beta   90.00
_cell.angle_gamma   90.00
#
_symmetry.space_group_name_H-M   'P 1'
#
loop_
_entity.id
_entity.type
_entity.pdbx_description
1 polymer ?
#
loop_
_entity_poly.entity_id
_entity_poly.type
_entity_poly.pdbx_seq_one_letter_code
_entity_poly.pdbx_strand_id
1 'polypeptide(L)'
;MNPMWIRRLLIGIALVAVPVVLLVPDHRLVGIVILAAIGVESAVFVAMYAWRSNWRATSAGRIIMRLMLCLAALGGHGTINAITDAGYPGRDYIRPLLLLGVALAVLHLLLRLSWAQRAHGEDGRP
;
A
#
# COMPACT_ATOMS: atom_id res chain seq x y z
N MET A 1 1.50 11.55 -19.79
CA MET A 1 0.83 12.36 -18.74
C MET A 1 1.90 13.15 -18.00
N ASN A 2 1.82 14.48 -17.96
CA ASN A 2 2.92 15.31 -17.46
C ASN A 2 3.12 15.13 -15.94
N PRO A 3 4.36 14.95 -15.45
CA PRO A 3 4.64 14.66 -14.04
C PRO A 3 4.17 15.77 -13.09
N MET A 4 4.14 17.03 -13.56
CA MET A 4 3.59 18.15 -12.78
C MET A 4 2.07 18.10 -12.60
N TRP A 5 1.34 17.52 -13.55
CA TRP A 5 -0.12 17.35 -13.44
C TRP A 5 -0.46 16.29 -12.41
N ILE A 6 0.26 15.17 -12.40
CA ILE A 6 0.07 14.09 -11.43
C ILE A 6 0.31 14.60 -10.01
N ARG A 7 1.40 15.37 -9.80
CA ARG A 7 1.72 15.94 -8.48
C ARG A 7 0.64 16.90 -7.97
N ARG A 8 0.09 17.77 -8.82
CA ARG A 8 -1.01 18.69 -8.44
C ARG A 8 -2.28 17.93 -8.09
N LEU A 9 -2.57 16.86 -8.83
CA LEU A 9 -3.73 16.00 -8.60
C LEU A 9 -3.63 15.27 -7.26
N LEU A 10 -2.45 14.72 -6.94
CA LEU A 10 -2.18 14.08 -5.64
C LEU A 10 -2.33 15.06 -4.46
N ILE A 11 -1.80 16.28 -4.60
CA ILE A 11 -1.93 17.32 -3.56
C ILE A 11 -3.40 17.71 -3.37
N GLY A 12 -4.15 17.85 -4.47
CA GLY A 12 -5.58 18.15 -4.42
C GLY A 12 -6.38 17.04 -3.72
N ILE A 13 -6.11 15.77 -4.05
CA ILE A 13 -6.75 14.62 -3.38
C ILE A 13 -6.42 14.63 -1.88
N ALA A 14 -5.16 14.85 -1.50
CA ALA A 14 -4.76 14.91 -0.09
C ALA A 14 -5.46 16.05 0.67
N LEU A 15 -5.58 17.23 0.05
CA LEU A 15 -6.25 18.40 0.62
C LEU A 15 -7.75 18.19 0.84
N VAL A 16 -8.41 17.36 0.03
CA VAL A 16 -9.83 17.03 0.18
C VAL A 16 -10.03 15.85 1.13
N ALA A 17 -9.15 14.87 1.11
CA ALA A 17 -9.24 13.67 1.94
C ALA A 17 -9.12 13.99 3.44
N VAL A 18 -8.19 14.88 3.83
CA VAL A 18 -7.95 15.21 5.25
C VAL A 18 -9.15 15.89 5.93
N PRO A 19 -9.80 16.93 5.35
CA PRO A 19 -11.01 17.51 5.90
C PRO A 19 -12.19 16.54 5.97
N VAL A 20 -12.39 15.71 4.95
CA VAL A 20 -13.46 14.70 4.94
C VAL A 20 -13.28 13.72 6.10
N VAL A 21 -12.05 13.31 6.41
CA VAL A 21 -11.76 12.44 7.56
C VAL A 21 -12.09 13.10 8.90
N LEU A 22 -11.82 14.40 9.04
CA LEU A 22 -11.99 15.14 10.29
C LEU A 22 -13.44 15.59 10.53
N LEU A 23 -14.20 15.86 9.46
CA LEU A 23 -15.55 16.46 9.54
C LEU A 23 -16.68 15.42 9.49
N VAL A 24 -16.42 14.19 9.05
CA VAL A 24 -17.42 13.12 9.04
C VAL A 24 -17.54 12.51 10.44
N PRO A 25 -18.73 12.56 11.08
CA PRO A 25 -18.93 12.04 12.44
C PRO A 25 -18.73 10.52 12.56
N ASP A 26 -18.96 9.80 11.46
CA ASP A 26 -18.78 8.35 11.40
C ASP A 26 -17.34 8.00 10.98
N HIS A 27 -16.42 8.04 11.96
CA HIS A 27 -15.03 7.66 11.77
C HIS A 27 -14.86 6.18 11.36
N ARG A 28 -15.84 5.31 11.66
CA ARG A 28 -15.81 3.90 11.23
C ARG A 28 -16.00 3.80 9.72
N LEU A 29 -16.99 4.51 9.17
CA LEU A 29 -17.25 4.53 7.73
C LEU A 29 -16.06 5.11 6.96
N VAL A 30 -15.49 6.22 7.43
CA VAL A 30 -14.29 6.82 6.84
C VAL A 30 -13.13 5.82 6.77
N GLY A 31 -12.86 5.10 7.86
CA GLY A 31 -11.82 4.08 7.90
C GLY A 31 -12.04 2.95 6.89
N ILE A 32 -13.29 2.50 6.74
CA ILE A 32 -13.66 1.46 5.76
C ILE A 32 -13.43 1.96 4.33
N VAL A 33 -13.85 3.19 4.01
CA VAL A 33 -13.70 3.77 2.66
C VAL A 33 -12.22 3.94 2.29
N ILE A 34 -11.40 4.44 3.22
CA ILE A 34 -9.96 4.59 2.98
C ILE A 34 -9.31 3.22 2.79
N LEU A 35 -9.64 2.24 3.62
CA LEU A 35 -9.08 0.90 3.52
C LEU A 35 -9.49 0.21 2.20
N ALA A 36 -10.72 0.44 1.74
CA ALA A 36 -11.21 -0.01 0.44
C ALA A 36 -10.45 0.66 -0.71
N ALA A 37 -10.24 1.98 -0.64
CA ALA A 37 -9.46 2.70 -1.65
C ALA A 37 -8.03 2.16 -1.75
N ILE A 38 -7.32 2.01 -0.63
CA ILE A 38 -5.97 1.41 -0.59
C ILE A 38 -5.98 0.00 -1.20
N GLY A 39 -6.96 -0.83 -0.84
CA GLY A 39 -7.10 -2.18 -1.37
C GLY A 39 -7.29 -2.18 -2.90
N VAL A 40 -8.18 -1.34 -3.41
CA VAL A 40 -8.47 -1.22 -4.84
C VAL A 40 -7.27 -0.69 -5.62
N GLU A 41 -6.65 0.40 -5.17
CA GLU A 41 -5.46 0.99 -5.82
C GLU A 41 -4.30 -0.01 -5.86
N SER A 42 -4.07 -0.70 -4.75
CA SER A 42 -3.03 -1.72 -4.66
C SER A 42 -3.32 -2.91 -5.58
N ALA A 43 -4.59 -3.36 -5.67
CA ALA A 43 -4.99 -4.44 -6.56
C ALA A 43 -4.85 -4.04 -8.04
N VAL A 44 -5.26 -2.82 -8.41
CA VAL A 44 -5.07 -2.28 -9.76
C VAL A 44 -3.59 -2.19 -10.10
N PHE A 45 -2.76 -1.69 -9.17
CA PHE A 45 -1.32 -1.66 -9.35
C PHE A 45 -0.76 -3.06 -9.58
N VAL A 46 -1.12 -4.04 -8.74
CA VAL A 46 -0.68 -5.44 -8.89
C VAL A 46 -1.09 -5.97 -10.27
N ALA A 47 -2.34 -5.78 -10.69
CA ALA A 47 -2.81 -6.28 -11.98
C ALA A 47 -2.04 -5.66 -13.16
N MET A 48 -1.90 -4.34 -13.17
CA MET A 48 -1.16 -3.62 -14.23
C MET A 48 0.33 -3.98 -14.22
N TYR A 49 0.95 -4.02 -13.05
CA TYR A 49 2.37 -4.29 -12.88
C TYR A 49 2.69 -5.76 -13.19
N ALA A 50 1.81 -6.69 -12.82
CA ALA A 50 1.97 -8.12 -13.11
C ALA A 50 1.86 -8.39 -14.61
N TRP A 51 0.92 -7.72 -15.29
CA TRP A 51 0.65 -7.94 -16.71
C TRP A 51 1.67 -7.29 -17.63
N ARG A 52 2.10 -6.05 -17.32
CA ARG A 52 2.88 -5.23 -18.26
C ARG A 52 4.38 -5.20 -17.96
N SER A 53 4.80 -5.47 -16.73
CA SER A 53 6.18 -5.27 -16.28
C SER A 53 6.86 -6.60 -15.97
N ASN A 54 8.15 -6.72 -16.31
CA ASN A 54 8.98 -7.88 -15.96
C ASN A 54 9.44 -7.80 -14.48
N TRP A 55 8.48 -7.60 -13.57
CA TRP A 55 8.71 -7.30 -12.16
C TRP A 55 9.53 -8.37 -11.41
N ARG A 56 9.56 -9.59 -11.93
CA ARG A 56 10.36 -10.70 -11.38
C ARG A 56 11.85 -10.54 -11.66
N ALA A 57 12.22 -9.82 -12.71
CA ALA A 57 13.60 -9.67 -13.16
C ALA A 57 14.46 -8.86 -12.18
N THR A 58 13.89 -7.82 -11.54
CA THR A 58 14.64 -6.93 -10.66
C THR A 58 14.32 -7.18 -9.19
N SER A 59 15.33 -7.01 -8.32
CA SER A 59 15.13 -7.11 -6.87
C SER A 59 14.13 -6.06 -6.37
N ALA A 60 14.22 -4.82 -6.88
CA ALA A 60 13.30 -3.73 -6.56
C ALA A 60 11.86 -4.07 -6.98
N GLY A 61 11.66 -4.61 -8.20
CA GLY A 61 10.34 -4.98 -8.70
C GLY A 61 9.66 -6.06 -7.86
N ARG A 62 10.41 -7.06 -7.39
CA ARG A 62 9.89 -8.10 -6.49
C ARG A 62 9.43 -7.53 -5.15
N ILE A 63 10.14 -6.55 -4.59
CA ILE A 63 9.80 -5.94 -3.30
C ILE A 63 8.52 -5.10 -3.44
N ILE A 64 8.45 -4.26 -4.47
CA ILE A 64 7.27 -3.43 -4.74
C ILE A 64 6.03 -4.31 -4.97
N MET A 65 6.16 -5.38 -5.76
CA MET A 65 5.05 -6.31 -5.99
C MET A 65 4.57 -6.96 -4.69
N ARG A 66 5.49 -7.45 -3.83
CA ARG A 66 5.13 -8.07 -2.55
C ARG A 66 4.41 -7.10 -1.62
N LEU A 67 4.90 -5.86 -1.52
CA LEU A 67 4.26 -4.83 -0.70
C LEU A 67 2.84 -4.53 -1.19
N MET A 68 2.68 -4.32 -2.50
CA MET A 68 1.37 -4.01 -3.09
C MET A 68 0.40 -5.18 -2.98
N LEU A 69 0.90 -6.43 -3.08
CA LEU A 69 0.08 -7.61 -2.83
C LEU A 69 -0.40 -7.69 -1.38
N CYS A 70 0.48 -7.39 -0.41
CA CYS A 70 0.10 -7.35 1.01
C CYS A 70 -0.92 -6.24 1.29
N LEU A 71 -0.76 -5.07 0.67
CA LEU A 71 -1.72 -3.96 0.80
C LEU A 71 -3.07 -4.29 0.15
N ALA A 72 -3.08 -4.90 -1.04
CA ALA A 72 -4.29 -5.36 -1.70
C ALA A 72 -5.04 -6.41 -0.86
N ALA A 73 -4.30 -7.37 -0.29
CA ALA A 73 -4.86 -8.41 0.58
C ALA A 73 -5.41 -7.81 1.89
N LEU A 74 -4.67 -6.91 2.54
CA LEU A 74 -5.10 -6.24 3.76
C LEU A 74 -6.35 -5.37 3.51
N GLY A 75 -6.33 -4.56 2.45
CA GLY A 75 -7.44 -3.70 2.07
C GLY A 75 -8.69 -4.50 1.68
N GLY A 76 -8.52 -5.54 0.85
CA GLY A 76 -9.60 -6.43 0.46
C GLY A 76 -10.20 -7.17 1.66
N HIS A 77 -9.37 -7.76 2.51
CA HIS A 77 -9.82 -8.46 3.71
C HIS A 77 -10.56 -7.53 4.69
N GLY A 78 -10.02 -6.35 4.95
CA GLY A 78 -10.63 -5.36 5.84
C GLY A 78 -11.96 -4.82 5.31
N THR A 79 -12.05 -4.58 4.00
CA THR A 79 -13.27 -4.08 3.35
C THR A 79 -14.37 -5.14 3.32
N ILE A 80 -14.04 -6.36 2.88
CA ILE A 80 -14.99 -7.48 2.87
C ILE A 80 -15.52 -7.70 4.27
N ASN A 81 -14.63 -7.75 5.26
CA ASN A 81 -15.03 -7.96 6.63
C ASN A 81 -15.94 -6.84 7.17
N ALA A 82 -15.70 -5.59 6.78
CA ALA A 82 -16.51 -4.48 7.23
C ALA A 82 -17.92 -4.46 6.63
N ILE A 83 -18.08 -5.02 5.42
CA ILE A 83 -19.35 -5.03 4.68
C ILE A 83 -20.18 -6.27 5.02
N THR A 84 -19.56 -7.45 5.14
CA THR A 84 -20.30 -8.71 5.32
C THR A 84 -20.63 -9.01 6.77
N ASP A 85 -19.98 -8.33 7.72
CA ASP A 85 -20.03 -8.62 9.17
C ASP A 85 -19.90 -10.14 9.47
N ALA A 86 -19.29 -10.87 8.54
CA ALA A 86 -19.28 -12.31 8.53
C ALA A 86 -18.28 -12.79 9.58
N GLY A 87 -18.81 -13.24 10.72
CA GLY A 87 -18.03 -13.91 11.76
C GLY A 87 -17.61 -15.31 11.29
N TYR A 88 -16.67 -15.40 10.34
CA TYR A 88 -16.05 -16.68 10.04
C TYR A 88 -14.92 -16.98 11.05
N PRO A 89 -14.81 -18.24 11.52
CA PRO A 89 -13.81 -18.62 12.51
C PRO A 89 -12.40 -18.42 11.93
N GLY A 90 -11.57 -17.66 12.66
CA GLY A 90 -10.18 -17.40 12.30
C GLY A 90 -9.86 -16.00 11.76
N ARG A 91 -10.88 -15.16 11.57
CA ARG A 91 -10.73 -13.73 11.23
C ARG A 91 -9.71 -13.00 12.10
N ASP A 92 -9.75 -13.26 13.41
CA ASP A 92 -8.89 -12.57 14.38
C ASP A 92 -7.42 -12.95 14.25
N TYR A 93 -7.09 -14.05 13.56
CA TYR A 93 -5.72 -14.43 13.25
C TYR A 93 -5.25 -13.92 11.88
N ILE A 94 -6.15 -13.84 10.90
CA ILE A 94 -5.79 -13.43 9.53
C ILE A 94 -5.38 -11.96 9.50
N ARG A 95 -6.10 -11.07 10.19
CA ARG A 95 -5.77 -9.64 10.21
C ARG A 95 -4.37 -9.37 10.79
N PRO A 96 -3.97 -9.90 11.97
CA PRO A 96 -2.59 -9.80 12.45
C PRO A 96 -1.57 -10.37 11.48
N LEU A 97 -1.87 -11.50 10.82
CA LEU A 97 -0.95 -12.11 9.85
C LEU A 97 -0.72 -11.22 8.63
N LEU A 98 -1.78 -10.58 8.12
CA LEU A 98 -1.70 -9.63 7.00
C LEU A 98 -0.92 -8.38 7.40
N LEU A 99 -1.18 -7.84 8.60
CA LEU A 99 -0.42 -6.71 9.15
C LEU A 99 1.06 -7.06 9.33
N LEU A 100 1.36 -8.26 9.82
CA LEU A 100 2.73 -8.77 9.93
C LEU A 100 3.37 -8.87 8.53
N GLY A 101 2.65 -9.38 7.54
CA GLY A 101 3.11 -9.44 6.15
C GLY A 101 3.46 -8.05 5.60
N VAL A 102 2.61 -7.05 5.83
CA VAL A 102 2.88 -5.65 5.47
C VAL A 102 4.12 -5.13 6.21
N ALA A 103 4.20 -5.34 7.53
CA ALA A 103 5.34 -4.89 8.33
C ALA A 103 6.67 -5.49 7.84
N LEU A 104 6.69 -6.79 7.51
CA LEU A 104 7.86 -7.46 6.95
C LEU A 104 8.21 -6.96 5.55
N ALA A 105 7.20 -6.68 4.71
CA ALA A 105 7.42 -6.10 3.39
C ALA A 105 8.03 -4.69 3.48
N VAL A 106 7.54 -3.87 4.39
CA VAL A 106 8.08 -2.54 4.68
C VAL A 106 9.49 -2.63 5.26
N LEU A 107 9.74 -3.53 6.21
CA LEU A 107 11.08 -3.77 6.77
C LEU A 107 12.07 -4.16 5.67
N HIS A 108 11.68 -5.08 4.79
CA HIS A 108 12.50 -5.48 3.65
C HIS A 108 12.82 -4.27 2.75
N LEU A 109 11.83 -3.42 2.47
CA LEU A 109 12.03 -2.20 1.68
C LEU A 109 13.01 -1.22 2.36
N LEU A 110 12.86 -0.99 3.67
CA LEU A 110 13.76 -0.12 4.45
C LEU A 110 15.20 -0.65 4.48
N LEU A 111 15.37 -1.96 4.67
CA LEU A 111 16.69 -2.59 4.62
C LEU A 111 17.32 -2.40 3.23
N ARG A 112 16.57 -2.62 2.16
CA ARG A 112 17.11 -2.46 0.80
C ARG A 112 17.42 -1.00 0.46
N LEU A 113 16.61 -0.06 0.92
CA LEU A 113 16.87 1.37 0.77
C LEU A 113 18.14 1.78 1.51
N SER A 114 18.29 1.38 2.77
CA SER A 114 19.47 1.74 3.57
C SER A 114 20.76 1.17 2.99
N TRP A 115 20.72 -0.05 2.45
CA TRP A 115 21.85 -0.64 1.74
C TRP A 115 22.20 0.12 0.46
N ALA A 116 21.19 0.49 -0.35
CA ALA A 116 21.41 1.24 -1.58
C ALA A 116 21.99 2.64 -1.31
N GLN A 117 21.54 3.31 -0.24
CA GLN A 117 22.07 4.61 0.16
C GLN A 117 23.52 4.54 0.65
N ARG A 118 23.88 3.48 1.39
CA ARG A 118 25.26 3.27 1.85
C ARG A 118 26.22 3.04 0.68
N ALA A 119 25.83 2.22 -0.29
CA ALA A 119 26.65 1.96 -1.48
C ALA A 119 26.97 3.25 -2.27
N HIS A 120 25.99 4.15 -2.43
CA HIS A 120 26.23 5.44 -3.09
C HIS A 120 27.04 6.45 -2.26
N GLY A 121 27.06 6.33 -0.93
CA GLY A 121 27.86 7.20 -0.07
C GLY A 121 29.35 6.88 -0.09
N GLU A 122 29.73 5.65 -0.44
CA GLU A 122 31.13 5.22 -0.52
C GLU A 122 31.81 5.63 -1.84
N ASP A 123 31.06 5.72 -2.93
CA ASP A 123 31.54 6.16 -4.26
C ASP A 123 31.62 7.69 -4.41
N GLY A 124 31.10 8.45 -3.44
CA GLY A 124 31.01 9.91 -3.45
C GLY A 124 32.12 10.66 -2.71
N ARG A 125 33.28 10.04 -2.45
CA ARG A 125 34.45 10.77 -1.93
C ARG A 125 35.11 11.56 -3.07
N PRO A 126 35.34 12.88 -2.92
CA PRO A 126 36.23 13.60 -3.82
C PRO A 126 37.66 13.03 -3.77
#